data_AF-A0A363MU22-F1
#
_entry.id   AF-A0A363MU22-F1
#
_cell.length_a   1.000
_cell.length_b   1.000
_cell.length_c   1.000
_cell.angle_alpha   90.00
_cell.angle_beta   90.00
_cell.angle_gamma   90.00
#
_symmetry.space_group_name_H-M   'P 1'
#
loop_
_entity.id
_entity.type
_entity.pdbx_description
1 polymer ?
#
loop_
_entity_poly.entity_id
_entity_poly.type
_entity_poly.pdbx_seq_one_letter_code
_entity_poly.pdbx_strand_id
1 'polypeptide(L)'
;MSIKSIAAKIFARKIYNQTLSWANKPIETQLEVFKSLIENAKETEFGKDHNFASIKTFEDFQKNVPIRDYEDLKNYIEKVKAGEENILWKGKPLYFAKTSGTTSGAKYIPLTKESMPTHVNAARNAILHYINETGNADFVDGKMIFLQGSPILTEKHGIKFGRLSGIVAHFVPKYLQKNRMPSWETNCIDDWETKVNTIVGETINENMSVISGIPSWVQMYFERLQEKSGGKKISEIFKNFNLFIYGGVNYEPYRAKFEQMIGKKVDSIELFPASEGFFAYQDSQKEKGMLLLLNSGIFYEFIKADEFFTENPKRYTIGEVELGVNYALIVSTNAGLWGYNIGDTIQFTSLAPYRVIVSGRIKHYISAFGEHVIANEVENAMREATAGTNIVINEFTVAPQITPANGLPYHEWLIEFEKEPENIEIFAEAIDDSMRKQNIYYDDLITGNVLRKVVISKVSKNGFQEYMKSQGKLGGQNKIPRLSNDRKIADNLK
;
A
#
# COMPACT_ATOMS: atom_id res chain seq x y z
N MET A 1 5.20 34.53 5.82
CA MET A 1 5.91 33.23 5.91
C MET A 1 6.60 33.14 7.26
N SER A 2 6.41 32.04 7.98
CA SER A 2 7.11 31.78 9.24
C SER A 2 8.59 31.41 8.99
N ILE A 3 9.45 31.54 10.01
CA ILE A 3 10.85 31.07 9.97
C ILE A 3 10.90 29.57 9.63
N LYS A 4 9.91 28.79 10.12
CA LYS A 4 9.77 27.36 9.83
C LYS A 4 9.57 27.09 8.34
N SER A 5 8.70 27.88 7.68
CA SER A 5 8.45 27.76 6.23
C SER A 5 9.72 28.03 5.40
N ILE A 6 10.52 29.05 5.78
CA ILE A 6 11.80 29.35 5.10
C ILE A 6 12.81 28.21 5.28
N ALA A 7 12.99 27.75 6.53
CA ALA A 7 13.90 26.63 6.82
C ALA A 7 13.48 25.34 6.11
N ALA A 8 12.17 25.07 6.04
CA ALA A 8 11.61 23.92 5.34
C ALA A 8 11.93 23.95 3.85
N LYS A 9 11.83 25.11 3.18
CA LYS A 9 12.19 25.26 1.75
C LYS A 9 13.66 25.00 1.47
N ILE A 10 14.56 25.52 2.31
CA ILE A 10 16.01 25.28 2.16
C ILE A 10 16.31 23.78 2.34
N PHE A 11 15.74 23.16 3.38
CA PHE A 11 15.93 21.74 3.62
C PHE A 11 15.34 20.89 2.50
N ALA A 12 14.16 21.26 1.99
CA ALA A 12 13.51 20.63 0.85
C ALA A 12 14.42 20.63 -0.38
N ARG A 13 15.05 21.77 -0.71
CA ARG A 13 15.99 21.87 -1.83
C ARG A 13 17.21 20.96 -1.65
N LYS A 14 17.75 20.87 -0.42
CA LYS A 14 18.87 19.96 -0.11
C LYS A 14 18.47 18.50 -0.33
N ILE A 15 17.32 18.08 0.21
CA ILE A 15 16.82 16.71 0.06
C ILE A 15 16.52 16.38 -1.40
N TYR A 16 15.92 17.31 -2.15
CA TYR A 16 15.70 17.15 -3.59
C TYR A 16 17.01 16.85 -4.34
N ASN A 17 18.06 17.64 -4.10
CA ASN A 17 19.38 17.42 -4.73
C ASN A 17 20.02 16.07 -4.31
N GLN A 18 19.86 15.66 -3.05
CA GLN A 18 20.29 14.34 -2.60
C GLN A 18 19.50 13.21 -3.25
N THR A 19 18.21 13.42 -3.53
CA THR A 19 17.40 12.47 -4.29
C THR A 19 17.93 12.30 -5.72
N LEU A 20 18.23 13.41 -6.39
CA LEU A 20 18.74 13.37 -7.77
C LEU A 20 20.06 12.60 -7.90
N SER A 21 20.93 12.61 -6.88
CA SER A 21 22.23 11.96 -6.97
C SER A 21 22.14 10.44 -7.13
N TRP A 22 21.13 9.79 -6.54
CA TRP A 22 20.90 8.36 -6.70
C TRP A 22 19.82 8.04 -7.73
N ALA A 23 18.77 8.88 -7.84
CA ALA A 23 17.66 8.63 -8.76
C ALA A 23 18.09 8.70 -10.24
N ASN A 24 19.09 9.52 -10.56
CA ASN A 24 19.66 9.63 -11.91
C ASN A 24 20.69 8.52 -12.23
N LYS A 25 21.03 7.67 -11.25
CA LYS A 25 22.00 6.58 -11.37
C LYS A 25 21.41 5.26 -10.86
N PRO A 26 20.26 4.82 -11.41
CA PRO A 26 19.44 3.78 -10.81
C PRO A 26 20.16 2.43 -10.73
N ILE A 27 20.83 2.03 -11.82
CA ILE A 27 21.57 0.75 -11.91
C ILE A 27 22.76 0.75 -10.95
N GLU A 28 23.58 1.81 -10.97
CA GLU A 28 24.73 1.96 -10.08
C GLU A 28 24.31 1.92 -8.61
N THR A 29 23.25 2.66 -8.26
CA THR A 29 22.70 2.72 -6.91
C THR A 29 22.24 1.35 -6.43
N GLN A 30 21.50 0.59 -7.25
CA GLN A 30 21.05 -0.75 -6.88
C GLN A 30 22.21 -1.76 -6.76
N LEU A 31 23.23 -1.64 -7.60
CA LEU A 31 24.43 -2.47 -7.49
C LEU A 31 25.20 -2.20 -6.18
N GLU A 32 25.31 -0.94 -5.75
CA GLU A 32 25.91 -0.58 -4.46
C GLU A 32 25.10 -1.15 -3.29
N VAL A 33 23.77 -1.04 -3.33
CA VAL A 33 22.89 -1.62 -2.31
C VAL A 33 23.05 -3.14 -2.28
N PHE A 34 23.02 -3.82 -3.42
CA PHE A 34 23.22 -5.26 -3.52
C PHE A 34 24.53 -5.71 -2.87
N LYS A 35 25.66 -5.10 -3.26
CA LYS A 35 26.98 -5.43 -2.70
C LYS A 35 27.01 -5.22 -1.18
N SER A 36 26.45 -4.11 -0.71
CA SER A 36 26.35 -3.82 0.72
C SER A 36 25.54 -4.87 1.46
N LEU A 37 24.39 -5.30 0.91
CA LEU A 37 23.55 -6.33 1.52
C LEU A 37 24.28 -7.66 1.64
N ILE A 38 24.88 -8.16 0.56
CA ILE A 38 25.62 -9.43 0.55
C ILE A 38 26.76 -9.41 1.57
N GLU A 39 27.58 -8.35 1.55
CA GLU A 39 28.75 -8.23 2.42
C GLU A 39 28.38 -8.19 3.91
N ASN A 40 27.29 -7.48 4.27
CA ASN A 40 26.85 -7.37 5.65
C ASN A 40 26.13 -8.63 6.17
N ALA A 41 25.60 -9.46 5.27
CA ALA A 41 24.84 -10.65 5.62
C ALA A 41 25.63 -11.95 5.51
N LYS A 42 26.84 -11.94 4.92
CA LYS A 42 27.60 -13.17 4.65
C LYS A 42 27.87 -14.06 5.87
N GLU A 43 28.00 -13.47 7.06
CA GLU A 43 28.29 -14.20 8.30
C GLU A 43 27.04 -14.66 9.06
N THR A 44 25.85 -14.28 8.61
CA THR A 44 24.59 -14.72 9.22
C THR A 44 24.36 -16.20 8.92
N GLU A 45 23.48 -16.84 9.69
CA GLU A 45 23.06 -18.23 9.42
C GLU A 45 22.51 -18.35 7.99
N PHE A 46 21.59 -17.46 7.60
CA PHE A 46 21.05 -17.44 6.25
C PHE A 46 22.14 -17.23 5.18
N GLY A 47 23.10 -16.33 5.43
CA GLY A 47 24.21 -16.06 4.52
C GLY A 47 25.10 -17.29 4.31
N LYS A 48 25.35 -18.06 5.37
CA LYS A 48 26.12 -19.32 5.31
C LYS A 48 25.35 -20.41 4.57
N ASP A 49 24.07 -20.58 4.89
CA ASP A 49 23.20 -21.59 4.26
C ASP A 49 23.06 -21.39 2.74
N HIS A 50 23.22 -20.15 2.27
CA HIS A 50 23.10 -19.77 0.85
C HIS A 50 24.42 -19.27 0.25
N ASN A 51 25.56 -19.62 0.85
CA ASN A 51 26.90 -19.36 0.32
C ASN A 51 27.18 -17.90 -0.09
N PHE A 52 26.74 -16.92 0.70
CA PHE A 52 26.91 -15.49 0.38
C PHE A 52 28.36 -15.08 0.14
N ALA A 53 29.32 -15.76 0.77
CA ALA A 53 30.75 -15.54 0.56
C ALA A 53 31.22 -15.80 -0.89
N SER A 54 30.49 -16.58 -1.68
CA SER A 54 30.82 -16.88 -3.08
C SER A 54 30.09 -15.97 -4.08
N ILE A 55 29.09 -15.21 -3.64
CA ILE A 55 28.24 -14.37 -4.50
C ILE A 55 29.02 -13.13 -4.94
N LYS A 56 29.30 -13.02 -6.25
CA LYS A 56 29.97 -11.86 -6.85
C LYS A 56 29.07 -11.11 -7.83
N THR A 57 28.14 -11.83 -8.43
CA THR A 57 27.22 -11.33 -9.45
C THR A 57 25.77 -11.54 -9.03
N PHE A 58 24.85 -10.88 -9.74
CA PHE A 58 23.43 -11.09 -9.50
C PHE A 58 23.01 -12.52 -9.86
N GLU A 59 23.62 -13.09 -10.90
CA GLU A 59 23.39 -14.46 -11.36
C GLU A 59 23.84 -15.48 -10.30
N ASP A 60 24.95 -15.22 -9.60
CA ASP A 60 25.36 -16.05 -8.47
C ASP A 60 24.32 -16.00 -7.35
N PHE A 61 23.77 -14.81 -7.07
CA PHE A 61 22.73 -14.65 -6.06
C PHE A 61 21.45 -15.39 -6.43
N GLN A 62 20.98 -15.30 -7.67
CA GLN A 62 19.78 -16.01 -8.12
C GLN A 62 19.93 -17.53 -8.01
N LYS A 63 21.12 -18.07 -8.30
CA LYS A 63 21.41 -19.52 -8.16
C LYS A 63 21.37 -19.99 -6.72
N ASN A 64 21.82 -19.15 -5.78
CA ASN A 64 21.92 -19.53 -4.38
C ASN A 64 20.66 -19.17 -3.58
N VAL A 65 19.90 -18.14 -3.96
CA VAL A 65 18.77 -17.62 -3.19
C VAL A 65 17.48 -17.73 -4.01
N PRO A 66 16.60 -18.71 -3.72
CA PRO A 66 15.32 -18.83 -4.40
C PRO A 66 14.36 -17.71 -4.01
N ILE A 67 13.31 -17.54 -4.80
CA ILE A 67 12.17 -16.70 -4.43
C ILE A 67 11.45 -17.36 -3.26
N ARG A 68 11.09 -16.57 -2.25
CA ARG A 68 10.46 -17.04 -1.02
C ARG A 68 9.27 -16.21 -0.63
N ASP A 69 8.29 -16.83 0.01
CA ASP A 69 7.30 -16.10 0.80
C ASP A 69 7.58 -16.22 2.31
N TYR A 70 6.62 -15.78 3.12
CA TYR A 70 6.79 -15.78 4.57
C TYR A 70 6.91 -17.17 5.17
N GLU A 71 6.18 -18.16 4.63
CA GLU A 71 6.22 -19.52 5.18
C GLU A 71 7.58 -20.17 4.91
N ASP A 72 8.19 -19.88 3.75
CA ASP A 72 9.54 -20.36 3.41
C ASP A 72 10.63 -19.77 4.32
N LEU A 73 10.45 -18.55 4.83
CA LEU A 73 11.38 -17.91 5.77
C LEU A 73 11.05 -18.18 7.24
N LYS A 74 9.93 -18.85 7.53
CA LYS A 74 9.38 -18.98 8.88
C LYS A 74 10.36 -19.57 9.88
N ASN A 75 11.13 -20.59 9.49
CA ASN A 75 12.09 -21.24 10.38
C ASN A 75 13.14 -20.27 10.89
N TYR A 76 13.69 -19.43 10.01
CA TYR A 76 14.63 -18.38 10.40
C TYR A 76 13.94 -17.29 11.25
N ILE A 77 12.73 -16.88 10.87
CA ILE A 77 11.97 -15.87 11.60
C ILE A 77 11.66 -16.34 13.04
N GLU A 78 11.33 -17.61 13.26
CA GLU A 78 11.07 -18.14 14.60
C GLU A 78 12.33 -18.15 15.48
N LYS A 79 13.52 -18.46 14.92
CA LYS A 79 14.80 -18.30 15.64
C LYS A 79 15.04 -16.86 16.06
N VAL A 80 14.82 -15.90 15.15
CA VAL A 80 14.94 -14.47 15.48
C VAL A 80 13.92 -14.06 16.55
N LYS A 81 12.68 -14.55 16.47
CA LYS A 81 11.63 -14.30 17.49
C LYS A 81 11.98 -14.89 18.85
N ALA A 82 12.69 -16.01 18.89
CA ALA A 82 13.24 -16.60 20.12
C ALA A 82 14.44 -15.80 20.68
N GLY A 83 14.89 -14.76 19.97
CA GLY A 83 15.96 -13.88 20.41
C GLY A 83 17.35 -14.33 19.99
N GLU A 84 17.48 -15.21 19.00
CA GLU A 84 18.76 -15.55 18.39
C GLU A 84 19.27 -14.39 17.51
N GLU A 85 20.59 -14.20 17.48
CA GLU A 85 21.24 -13.12 16.72
C GLU A 85 21.86 -13.65 15.43
N ASN A 86 22.08 -12.77 14.45
CA ASN A 86 22.82 -13.10 13.22
C ASN A 86 22.16 -14.24 12.41
N ILE A 87 20.83 -14.34 12.42
CA ILE A 87 20.10 -15.35 11.65
C ILE A 87 19.83 -14.85 10.22
N LEU A 88 18.95 -13.86 10.08
CA LEU A 88 18.57 -13.28 8.78
C LEU A 88 19.35 -12.01 8.42
N TRP A 89 19.76 -11.26 9.45
CA TRP A 89 20.56 -10.05 9.36
C TRP A 89 21.48 -10.00 10.59
N LYS A 90 22.57 -9.22 10.53
CA LYS A 90 23.50 -9.07 11.65
C LYS A 90 22.81 -8.50 12.90
N GLY A 91 23.18 -9.02 14.06
CA GLY A 91 22.58 -8.66 15.36
C GLY A 91 21.11 -9.08 15.49
N LYS A 92 20.36 -8.35 16.31
CA LYS A 92 18.91 -8.50 16.52
C LYS A 92 18.14 -7.37 15.83
N PRO A 93 16.94 -7.62 15.30
CA PRO A 93 16.05 -6.53 14.90
C PRO A 93 15.62 -5.73 16.13
N LEU A 94 15.36 -4.44 15.94
CA LEU A 94 14.79 -3.59 16.98
C LEU A 94 13.31 -3.88 17.20
N TYR A 95 12.60 -4.20 16.12
CA TYR A 95 11.17 -4.49 16.17
C TYR A 95 10.79 -5.66 15.28
N PHE A 96 9.64 -6.26 15.60
CA PHE A 96 8.83 -7.02 14.66
C PHE A 96 7.54 -6.27 14.36
N ALA A 97 7.35 -5.95 13.09
CA ALA A 97 6.07 -5.49 12.57
C ALA A 97 5.13 -6.70 12.40
N LYS A 98 4.06 -6.73 13.18
CA LYS A 98 2.98 -7.71 13.07
C LYS A 98 2.06 -7.29 11.92
N THR A 99 1.95 -8.12 10.90
CA THR A 99 0.97 -7.97 9.83
C THR A 99 -0.09 -9.05 9.91
N SER A 100 -1.30 -8.72 9.46
CA SER A 100 -2.35 -9.71 9.25
C SER A 100 -2.01 -10.50 7.99
N GLY A 101 -1.67 -11.78 8.11
CA GLY A 101 -1.24 -12.56 6.95
C GLY A 101 -1.54 -14.04 7.06
N THR A 102 -2.44 -14.49 6.18
CA THR A 102 -2.66 -15.87 5.70
C THR A 102 -3.31 -16.87 6.66
N THR A 103 -3.70 -18.03 6.10
CA THR A 103 -4.32 -19.21 6.73
C THR A 103 -3.56 -19.77 7.94
N SER A 104 -2.30 -19.37 8.14
CA SER A 104 -1.35 -19.86 9.14
C SER A 104 -1.15 -18.98 10.37
N GLY A 105 -1.71 -17.76 10.44
CA GLY A 105 -1.63 -16.89 11.61
C GLY A 105 -1.24 -15.43 11.33
N ALA A 106 -0.45 -14.81 12.20
CA ALA A 106 0.09 -13.46 11.98
C ALA A 106 1.53 -13.55 11.48
N LYS A 107 1.89 -12.71 10.51
CA LYS A 107 3.27 -12.60 10.02
C LYS A 107 4.06 -11.60 10.87
N TYR A 108 5.32 -11.88 11.09
CA TYR A 108 6.25 -11.06 11.86
C TYR A 108 7.42 -10.63 10.97
N ILE A 109 7.40 -9.39 10.53
CA ILE A 109 8.44 -8.84 9.64
C ILE A 109 9.46 -8.09 10.49
N PRO A 110 10.76 -8.45 10.42
CA PRO A 110 11.80 -7.78 11.20
C PRO A 110 12.01 -6.33 10.75
N LEU A 111 12.35 -5.46 11.69
CA LEU A 111 12.79 -4.08 11.46
C LEU A 111 14.10 -3.85 12.23
N THR A 112 15.19 -3.64 11.50
CA THR A 112 16.54 -3.50 12.05
C THR A 112 16.87 -2.04 12.35
N LYS A 113 18.03 -1.82 12.98
CA LYS A 113 18.54 -0.47 13.22
C LYS A 113 18.82 0.28 11.91
N GLU A 114 19.18 -0.46 10.87
CA GLU A 114 19.48 0.06 9.53
C GLU A 114 18.22 0.30 8.70
N SER A 115 17.19 -0.56 8.81
CA SER A 115 15.97 -0.42 8.03
C SER A 115 15.01 0.63 8.59
N MET A 116 14.91 0.75 9.92
CA MET A 116 13.90 1.63 10.54
C MET A 116 14.01 3.12 10.12
N PRO A 117 15.20 3.74 10.01
CA PRO A 117 15.32 5.12 9.55
C PRO A 117 14.79 5.35 8.14
N THR A 118 14.77 4.34 7.26
CA THR A 118 14.36 4.52 5.86
C THR A 118 12.86 4.80 5.77
N HIS A 119 12.02 4.15 6.59
CA HIS A 119 10.59 4.44 6.67
C HIS A 119 10.29 5.89 7.06
N VAL A 120 11.02 6.40 8.07
CA VAL A 120 10.82 7.76 8.60
C VAL A 120 11.36 8.81 7.62
N ASN A 121 12.54 8.56 7.05
CA ASN A 121 13.15 9.45 6.08
C ASN A 121 12.35 9.51 4.79
N ALA A 122 11.78 8.41 4.30
CA ALA A 122 10.97 8.39 3.10
C ALA A 122 9.70 9.24 3.23
N ALA A 123 8.93 9.05 4.32
CA ALA A 123 7.74 9.86 4.58
C ALA A 123 8.07 11.35 4.70
N ARG A 124 9.16 11.69 5.40
CA ARG A 124 9.65 13.08 5.48
C ARG A 124 10.04 13.63 4.11
N ASN A 125 10.78 12.85 3.33
CA ASN A 125 11.29 13.27 2.04
C ASN A 125 10.14 13.49 1.03
N ALA A 126 9.07 12.70 1.08
CA ALA A 126 7.87 12.93 0.26
C ALA A 126 7.28 14.34 0.48
N ILE A 127 7.13 14.74 1.75
CA ILE A 127 6.65 16.09 2.12
C ILE A 127 7.63 17.17 1.65
N LEU A 128 8.93 16.92 1.76
CA LEU A 128 9.96 17.86 1.33
C LEU A 128 10.02 18.01 -0.20
N HIS A 129 9.79 16.94 -0.96
CA HIS A 129 9.66 17.01 -2.42
C HIS A 129 8.46 17.88 -2.83
N TYR A 130 7.30 17.68 -2.19
CA TYR A 130 6.13 18.54 -2.37
C TYR A 130 6.45 20.02 -2.09
N ILE A 131 7.12 20.33 -0.97
CA ILE A 131 7.54 21.71 -0.64
C ILE A 131 8.49 22.28 -1.70
N ASN A 132 9.46 21.49 -2.17
CA ASN A 132 10.43 21.93 -3.18
C ASN A 132 9.77 22.20 -4.54
N GLU A 133 8.81 21.38 -4.96
CA GLU A 133 8.14 21.53 -6.26
C GLU A 133 7.11 22.67 -6.24
N THR A 134 6.28 22.73 -5.21
CA THR A 134 5.15 23.68 -5.15
C THR A 134 5.53 25.02 -4.53
N GLY A 135 6.60 25.06 -3.73
CA GLY A 135 6.93 26.20 -2.87
C GLY A 135 5.93 26.39 -1.71
N ASN A 136 4.93 25.52 -1.56
CA ASN A 136 3.97 25.56 -0.47
C ASN A 136 4.54 24.86 0.76
N ALA A 137 4.72 25.62 1.84
CA ALA A 137 5.11 25.10 3.14
C ALA A 137 4.19 25.64 4.25
N ASP A 138 3.04 26.21 3.92
CA ASP A 138 2.18 26.89 4.90
C ASP A 138 1.51 25.90 5.86
N PHE A 139 1.37 24.65 5.45
CA PHE A 139 0.82 23.57 6.26
C PHE A 139 1.73 23.18 7.46
N VAL A 140 3.01 23.58 7.47
CA VAL A 140 3.93 23.20 8.56
C VAL A 140 3.60 23.86 9.90
N ASP A 141 2.84 24.96 9.87
CA ASP A 141 2.46 25.72 11.05
C ASP A 141 1.17 25.21 11.71
N GLY A 142 0.37 24.40 11.01
CA GLY A 142 -0.86 23.82 11.54
C GLY A 142 -0.64 22.50 12.29
N LYS A 143 -1.75 21.93 12.77
CA LYS A 143 -1.80 20.58 13.34
C LYS A 143 -1.82 19.54 12.22
N MET A 144 -1.22 18.38 12.51
CA MET A 144 -1.16 17.23 11.60
C MET A 144 -1.70 16.00 12.29
N ILE A 145 -2.47 15.18 11.57
CA ILE A 145 -2.96 13.89 12.05
C ILE A 145 -2.46 12.76 11.16
N PHE A 146 -2.06 11.66 11.79
CA PHE A 146 -1.87 10.37 11.13
C PHE A 146 -2.82 9.37 11.79
N LEU A 147 -3.88 8.99 11.09
CA LEU A 147 -4.80 7.93 11.52
C LEU A 147 -4.09 6.59 11.43
N GLN A 148 -3.68 6.08 12.59
CA GLN A 148 -2.79 4.93 12.72
C GLN A 148 -3.35 3.87 13.66
N GLY A 149 -2.83 2.64 13.53
CA GLY A 149 -3.03 1.58 14.51
C GLY A 149 -2.41 1.90 15.88
N SER A 150 -2.74 1.11 16.89
CA SER A 150 -2.26 1.29 18.26
C SER A 150 -0.73 1.37 18.34
N PRO A 151 -0.16 2.35 19.07
CA PRO A 151 1.28 2.51 19.27
C PRO A 151 1.83 1.63 20.40
N ILE A 152 0.97 0.84 21.06
CA ILE A 152 1.36 -0.08 22.12
C ILE A 152 2.31 -1.14 21.54
N LEU A 153 3.43 -1.32 22.22
CA LEU A 153 4.44 -2.31 21.89
C LEU A 153 4.52 -3.32 23.03
N THR A 154 4.73 -4.58 22.68
CA THR A 154 5.10 -5.64 23.65
C THR A 154 6.56 -5.99 23.45
N GLU A 155 7.31 -6.26 24.51
CA GLU A 155 8.73 -6.58 24.41
C GLU A 155 8.99 -8.03 24.84
N LYS A 156 9.73 -8.78 24.02
CA LYS A 156 10.17 -10.15 24.31
C LYS A 156 11.57 -10.34 23.76
N HIS A 157 12.44 -10.99 24.54
CA HIS A 157 13.83 -11.29 24.15
C HIS A 157 14.65 -10.05 23.68
N GLY A 158 14.31 -8.86 24.19
CA GLY A 158 14.92 -7.59 23.79
C GLY A 158 14.44 -7.03 22.45
N ILE A 159 13.37 -7.59 21.88
CA ILE A 159 12.76 -7.18 20.61
C ILE A 159 11.34 -6.67 20.88
N LYS A 160 10.97 -5.54 20.26
CA LYS A 160 9.65 -4.93 20.42
C LYS A 160 8.69 -5.35 19.32
N PHE A 161 7.45 -5.69 19.66
CA PHE A 161 6.44 -6.19 18.74
C PHE A 161 5.27 -5.22 18.67
N GLY A 162 4.84 -4.87 17.46
CA GLY A 162 3.71 -3.98 17.22
C GLY A 162 3.33 -3.90 15.75
N ARG A 163 2.32 -3.10 15.40
CA ARG A 163 2.01 -2.80 13.98
C ARG A 163 2.99 -1.74 13.47
N LEU A 164 3.39 -1.79 12.20
CA LEU A 164 4.31 -0.79 11.63
C LEU A 164 3.83 0.65 11.89
N SER A 165 2.53 0.93 11.67
CA SER A 165 1.94 2.25 11.90
C SER A 165 2.05 2.72 13.36
N GLY A 166 2.08 1.79 14.31
CA GLY A 166 2.30 2.09 15.73
C GLY A 166 3.78 2.27 16.06
N ILE A 167 4.66 1.45 15.48
CA ILE A 167 6.12 1.51 15.66
C ILE A 167 6.66 2.87 15.19
N VAL A 168 6.27 3.34 14.00
CA VAL A 168 6.74 4.63 13.46
C VAL A 168 6.37 5.83 14.33
N ALA A 169 5.32 5.71 15.16
CA ALA A 169 4.90 6.77 16.07
C ALA A 169 5.98 7.11 17.12
N HIS A 170 6.84 6.15 17.47
CA HIS A 170 7.95 6.32 18.42
C HIS A 170 9.15 7.05 17.82
N PHE A 171 9.18 7.23 16.50
CA PHE A 171 10.28 7.88 15.77
C PHE A 171 9.97 9.33 15.39
N VAL A 172 8.80 9.85 15.75
CA VAL A 172 8.45 11.25 15.52
C VAL A 172 9.30 12.14 16.43
N PRO A 173 10.11 13.06 15.86
CA PRO A 173 10.94 13.96 16.66
C PRO A 173 10.13 14.79 17.66
N LYS A 174 10.66 14.99 18.87
CA LYS A 174 9.98 15.72 19.97
C LYS A 174 9.43 17.09 19.56
N TYR A 175 10.14 17.81 18.69
CA TYR A 175 9.71 19.13 18.24
C TYR A 175 8.46 19.10 17.33
N LEU A 176 8.17 17.97 16.67
CA LEU A 176 6.96 17.76 15.86
C LEU A 176 5.79 17.20 16.67
N GLN A 177 6.05 16.61 17.84
CA GLN A 177 5.01 15.99 18.68
C GLN A 177 3.94 17.00 19.13
N LYS A 178 4.30 18.27 19.37
CA LYS A 178 3.33 19.31 19.77
C LYS A 178 2.27 19.61 18.72
N ASN A 179 2.59 19.40 17.44
CA ASN A 179 1.67 19.65 16.33
C ASN A 179 0.89 18.40 15.93
N ARG A 180 1.17 17.25 16.56
CA ARG A 180 0.62 15.96 16.18
C ARG A 180 -0.65 15.65 16.97
N MET A 181 -1.65 15.15 16.26
CA MET A 181 -2.91 14.63 16.78
C MET A 181 -3.08 13.16 16.33
N PRO A 182 -3.94 12.36 16.99
CA PRO A 182 -4.57 12.64 18.29
C PRO A 182 -3.57 12.43 19.46
N SER A 183 -4.04 12.59 20.69
CA SER A 183 -3.27 12.28 21.91
C SER A 183 -2.74 10.84 21.92
N TRP A 184 -1.76 10.57 22.79
CA TRP A 184 -1.22 9.22 22.93
C TRP A 184 -2.28 8.25 23.47
N GLU A 185 -3.05 8.70 24.45
CA GLU A 185 -4.14 7.98 25.10
C GLU A 185 -5.20 7.59 24.07
N THR A 186 -5.63 8.53 23.22
CA THR A 186 -6.59 8.25 22.15
C THR A 186 -6.01 7.30 21.09
N ASN A 187 -4.72 7.39 20.80
CA ASN A 187 -4.07 6.45 19.88
C ASN A 187 -4.04 5.01 20.42
N CYS A 188 -4.05 4.82 21.74
CA CYS A 188 -4.04 3.52 22.41
C CYS A 188 -5.42 2.84 22.50
N ILE A 189 -6.50 3.51 22.11
CA ILE A 189 -7.85 2.91 22.07
C ILE A 189 -7.87 1.78 21.02
N ASP A 190 -8.27 0.58 21.45
CA ASP A 190 -8.34 -0.60 20.57
C ASP A 190 -9.62 -0.61 19.72
N ASP A 191 -10.78 -0.27 20.31
CA ASP A 191 -12.03 -0.20 19.54
C ASP A 191 -12.00 0.98 18.57
N TRP A 192 -12.10 0.66 17.28
CA TRP A 192 -11.89 1.63 16.22
C TRP A 192 -12.97 2.71 16.15
N GLU A 193 -14.23 2.35 16.36
CA GLU A 193 -15.32 3.33 16.35
C GLU A 193 -15.17 4.32 17.51
N THR A 194 -14.93 3.79 18.72
CA THR A 194 -14.66 4.60 19.92
C THR A 194 -13.45 5.49 19.69
N LYS A 195 -12.36 4.93 19.14
CA LYS A 195 -11.16 5.68 18.81
C LYS A 195 -11.47 6.85 17.88
N VAL A 196 -12.14 6.61 16.75
CA VAL A 196 -12.43 7.69 15.80
C VAL A 196 -13.37 8.73 16.39
N ASN A 197 -14.38 8.35 17.18
CA ASN A 197 -15.23 9.32 17.87
C ASN A 197 -14.45 10.21 18.84
N THR A 198 -13.48 9.64 19.58
CA THR A 198 -12.59 10.40 20.46
C THR A 198 -11.66 11.31 19.66
N ILE A 199 -11.08 10.83 18.55
CA ILE A 199 -10.27 11.63 17.64
C ILE A 199 -11.06 12.84 17.14
N VAL A 200 -12.30 12.65 16.70
CA VAL A 200 -13.20 13.72 16.28
C VAL A 200 -13.41 14.74 17.40
N GLY A 201 -13.57 14.28 18.64
CA GLY A 201 -13.64 15.16 19.82
C GLY A 201 -12.42 16.03 20.02
N GLU A 202 -11.22 15.48 19.86
CA GLU A 202 -9.96 16.21 20.03
C GLU A 202 -9.64 17.16 18.87
N THR A 203 -10.14 16.88 17.67
CA THR A 203 -9.67 17.54 16.44
C THR A 203 -10.64 18.56 15.88
N ILE A 204 -11.95 18.46 16.13
CA ILE A 204 -12.98 19.27 15.46
C ILE A 204 -12.78 20.80 15.60
N ASN A 205 -12.16 21.25 16.68
CA ASN A 205 -11.89 22.67 16.95
C ASN A 205 -10.43 23.07 16.68
N GLU A 206 -9.60 22.16 16.18
CA GLU A 206 -8.18 22.39 15.95
C GLU A 206 -7.90 22.89 14.53
N ASN A 207 -6.79 23.61 14.38
CA ASN A 207 -6.32 24.07 13.08
C ASN A 207 -5.59 22.95 12.32
N MET A 208 -6.35 21.97 11.82
CA MET A 208 -5.81 20.87 11.04
C MET A 208 -5.38 21.34 9.65
N SER A 209 -4.16 20.98 9.25
CA SER A 209 -3.53 21.39 7.99
C SER A 209 -3.11 20.20 7.12
N VAL A 210 -2.64 19.13 7.78
CA VAL A 210 -2.26 17.87 7.14
C VAL A 210 -3.08 16.74 7.73
N ILE A 211 -3.68 15.94 6.87
CA ILE A 211 -4.41 14.73 7.26
C ILE A 211 -3.76 13.56 6.54
N SER A 212 -3.40 12.53 7.29
CA SER A 212 -2.74 11.35 6.76
C SER A 212 -3.38 10.07 7.27
N GLY A 213 -3.44 9.06 6.41
CA GLY A 213 -3.99 7.75 6.76
C GLY A 213 -4.37 6.92 5.55
N ILE A 214 -4.92 5.74 5.81
CA ILE A 214 -5.56 4.94 4.76
C ILE A 214 -6.87 5.65 4.37
N PRO A 215 -7.15 5.88 3.07
CA PRO A 215 -8.36 6.52 2.57
C PRO A 215 -9.65 6.06 3.27
N SER A 216 -9.91 4.76 3.39
CA SER A 216 -11.13 4.28 4.07
C SER A 216 -11.26 4.73 5.54
N TRP A 217 -10.15 4.82 6.27
CA TRP A 217 -10.14 5.32 7.66
C TRP A 217 -10.39 6.83 7.73
N VAL A 218 -9.79 7.56 6.81
CA VAL A 218 -9.93 9.02 6.73
C VAL A 218 -11.35 9.38 6.31
N GLN A 219 -11.95 8.60 5.40
CA GLN A 219 -13.35 8.76 5.03
C GLN A 219 -14.26 8.62 6.26
N MET A 220 -14.10 7.54 7.05
CA MET A 220 -14.90 7.36 8.26
C MET A 220 -14.70 8.51 9.26
N TYR A 221 -13.47 8.99 9.42
CA TYR A 221 -13.19 10.17 10.25
C TYR A 221 -13.88 11.44 9.74
N PHE A 222 -13.90 11.67 8.42
CA PHE A 222 -14.63 12.77 7.81
C PHE A 222 -16.14 12.62 7.98
N GLU A 223 -16.72 11.45 7.76
CA GLU A 223 -18.15 11.17 7.98
C GLU A 223 -18.55 11.55 9.42
N ARG A 224 -17.79 11.10 10.42
CA ARG A 224 -18.03 11.42 11.84
C ARG A 224 -17.85 12.90 12.17
N LEU A 225 -16.91 13.61 11.52
CA LEU A 225 -16.78 15.06 11.64
C LEU A 225 -18.00 15.80 11.08
N GLN A 226 -18.50 15.36 9.92
CA GLN A 226 -19.69 15.94 9.30
C GLN A 226 -20.93 15.71 10.16
N GLU A 227 -21.14 14.50 10.67
CA GLU A 227 -22.21 14.18 11.62
C GLU A 227 -22.16 15.10 12.84
N LYS A 228 -21.00 15.21 13.49
CA LYS A 228 -20.84 16.01 14.72
C LYS A 228 -20.96 17.52 14.49
N SER A 229 -20.63 17.99 13.29
CA SER A 229 -20.66 19.42 12.92
C SER A 229 -21.99 19.88 12.33
N GLY A 230 -22.97 18.97 12.18
CA GLY A 230 -24.27 19.28 11.56
C GLY A 230 -24.20 19.37 10.03
N GLY A 231 -23.32 18.60 9.38
CA GLY A 231 -23.24 18.46 7.92
C GLY A 231 -22.25 19.41 7.23
N LYS A 232 -21.41 20.14 7.97
CA LYS A 232 -20.41 21.05 7.38
C LYS A 232 -19.40 20.29 6.52
N LYS A 233 -18.88 20.91 5.46
CA LYS A 233 -17.75 20.35 4.69
C LYS A 233 -16.47 20.38 5.51
N ILE A 234 -15.52 19.49 5.22
CA ILE A 234 -14.26 19.44 5.97
C ILE A 234 -13.47 20.74 5.84
N SER A 235 -13.54 21.45 4.70
CA SER A 235 -12.90 22.76 4.54
C SER A 235 -13.53 23.86 5.41
N GLU A 236 -14.78 23.70 5.84
CA GLU A 236 -15.44 24.64 6.76
C GLU A 236 -15.03 24.39 8.21
N ILE A 237 -14.79 23.11 8.56
CA ILE A 237 -14.29 22.70 9.88
C ILE A 237 -12.79 23.04 9.98
N PHE A 238 -11.99 22.61 9.00
CA PHE A 238 -10.54 22.78 8.92
C PHE A 238 -10.16 23.71 7.76
N LYS A 239 -10.24 25.01 8.00
CA LYS A 239 -10.00 26.04 6.97
C LYS A 239 -8.63 25.92 6.29
N ASN A 240 -7.61 25.54 7.05
CA ASN A 240 -6.23 25.43 6.57
C ASN A 240 -5.85 24.00 6.12
N PHE A 241 -6.79 23.06 6.05
CA PHE A 241 -6.54 21.74 5.48
C PHE A 241 -6.26 21.88 3.98
N ASN A 242 -5.04 21.51 3.58
CA ASN A 242 -4.54 21.70 2.22
C ASN A 242 -3.59 20.60 1.72
N LEU A 243 -3.28 19.59 2.55
CA LEU A 243 -2.45 18.46 2.13
C LEU A 243 -2.98 17.12 2.69
N PHE A 244 -3.33 16.21 1.79
CA PHE A 244 -3.74 14.85 2.13
C PHE A 244 -2.64 13.83 1.81
N ILE A 245 -2.15 13.08 2.80
CA ILE A 245 -1.08 12.10 2.60
C ILE A 245 -1.62 10.70 2.81
N TYR A 246 -1.62 9.88 1.77
CA TYR A 246 -2.26 8.57 1.80
C TYR A 246 -1.32 7.46 1.37
N GLY A 247 -1.70 6.23 1.69
CA GLY A 247 -0.99 5.04 1.26
C GLY A 247 -1.79 3.78 1.56
N GLY A 248 -1.36 2.68 0.95
CA GLY A 248 -1.93 1.36 1.16
C GLY A 248 -3.13 1.03 0.27
N VAL A 249 -3.93 1.98 -0.20
CA VAL A 249 -4.95 1.69 -1.24
C VAL A 249 -4.89 2.74 -2.33
N ASN A 250 -5.29 2.35 -3.52
CA ASN A 250 -5.48 3.27 -4.63
C ASN A 250 -6.52 4.33 -4.24
N TYR A 251 -6.13 5.60 -4.25
CA TYR A 251 -6.99 6.71 -3.85
C TYR A 251 -7.90 7.18 -4.99
N GLU A 252 -7.54 6.94 -6.25
CA GLU A 252 -8.27 7.46 -7.41
C GLU A 252 -9.77 7.11 -7.42
N PRO A 253 -10.20 5.88 -7.08
CA PRO A 253 -11.64 5.57 -6.99
C PRO A 253 -12.38 6.38 -5.92
N TYR A 254 -11.68 6.81 -4.86
CA TYR A 254 -12.25 7.55 -3.73
C TYR A 254 -12.16 9.08 -3.90
N ARG A 255 -11.38 9.58 -4.86
CA ARG A 255 -11.04 10.99 -5.00
C ARG A 255 -12.28 11.89 -5.09
N ALA A 256 -13.27 11.51 -5.89
CA ALA A 256 -14.50 12.29 -6.06
C ALA A 256 -15.29 12.42 -4.74
N LYS A 257 -15.43 11.32 -3.99
CA LYS A 257 -16.09 11.32 -2.67
C LYS A 257 -15.34 12.19 -1.68
N PHE A 258 -14.02 12.09 -1.64
CA PHE A 258 -13.18 12.94 -0.79
C PHE A 258 -13.32 14.42 -1.15
N GLU A 259 -13.24 14.79 -2.43
CA GLU A 259 -13.41 16.18 -2.86
C GLU A 259 -14.80 16.72 -2.49
N GLN A 260 -15.85 15.90 -2.60
CA GLN A 260 -17.21 16.26 -2.18
C GLN A 260 -17.33 16.45 -0.67
N MET A 261 -16.73 15.57 0.14
CA MET A 261 -16.74 15.70 1.61
C MET A 261 -15.92 16.90 2.07
N ILE A 262 -14.78 17.12 1.42
CA ILE A 262 -13.88 18.23 1.72
C ILE A 262 -14.48 19.56 1.31
N GLY A 263 -15.20 19.62 0.18
CA GLY A 263 -15.79 20.84 -0.36
C GLY A 263 -14.85 21.67 -1.25
N LYS A 264 -13.62 21.19 -1.47
CA LYS A 264 -12.62 21.76 -2.37
C LYS A 264 -11.60 20.69 -2.76
N LYS A 265 -10.82 20.97 -3.81
CA LYS A 265 -9.63 20.18 -4.14
C LYS A 265 -8.53 20.44 -3.10
N VAL A 266 -7.82 19.37 -2.75
CA VAL A 266 -6.70 19.37 -1.80
C VAL A 266 -5.58 18.58 -2.45
N ASP A 267 -4.36 19.11 -2.38
CA ASP A 267 -3.18 18.42 -2.90
C ASP A 267 -2.98 17.11 -2.14
N SER A 268 -2.40 16.12 -2.83
CA SER A 268 -2.19 14.81 -2.24
C SER A 268 -0.81 14.24 -2.51
N ILE A 269 -0.32 13.45 -1.56
CA ILE A 269 0.94 12.71 -1.68
C ILE A 269 0.64 11.24 -1.44
N GLU A 270 0.87 10.42 -2.45
CA GLU A 270 0.84 8.97 -2.34
C GLU A 270 2.14 8.40 -1.77
N LEU A 271 2.00 7.43 -0.86
CA LEU A 271 3.10 6.68 -0.27
C LEU A 271 2.89 5.17 -0.51
N PHE A 272 3.98 4.45 -0.77
CA PHE A 272 4.00 2.98 -0.86
C PHE A 272 4.86 2.34 0.26
N PRO A 273 4.37 2.35 1.52
CA PRO A 273 4.99 1.63 2.62
C PRO A 273 4.40 0.21 2.79
N ALA A 274 5.24 -0.72 3.24
CA ALA A 274 4.88 -2.01 3.78
C ALA A 274 5.72 -2.30 5.03
N SER A 275 5.43 -3.38 5.75
CA SER A 275 6.27 -3.81 6.88
C SER A 275 7.65 -4.26 6.43
N GLU A 276 7.75 -4.72 5.19
CA GLU A 276 8.96 -5.18 4.52
C GLU A 276 9.88 -4.03 4.06
N GLY A 277 9.35 -2.82 3.93
CA GLY A 277 10.11 -1.65 3.49
C GLY A 277 9.23 -0.47 3.08
N PHE A 278 9.87 0.70 2.88
CA PHE A 278 9.22 1.85 2.26
C PHE A 278 9.72 1.96 0.83
N PHE A 279 8.87 1.63 -0.14
CA PHE A 279 9.33 1.38 -1.51
C PHE A 279 9.31 2.61 -2.39
N ALA A 280 8.26 3.43 -2.33
CA ALA A 280 8.11 4.59 -3.20
C ALA A 280 7.28 5.71 -2.55
N TYR A 281 7.47 6.95 -3.00
CA TYR A 281 6.58 8.07 -2.68
C TYR A 281 6.37 8.97 -3.89
N GLN A 282 5.23 9.67 -3.93
CA GLN A 282 4.95 10.68 -4.94
C GLN A 282 5.87 11.89 -4.74
N ASP A 283 6.82 12.07 -5.65
CA ASP A 283 7.82 13.15 -5.62
C ASP A 283 7.37 14.39 -6.41
N SER A 284 6.34 14.26 -7.25
CA SER A 284 5.80 15.32 -8.09
C SER A 284 4.27 15.32 -8.11
N GLN A 285 3.69 16.51 -8.16
CA GLN A 285 2.25 16.77 -8.37
C GLN A 285 1.87 16.76 -9.86
N LYS A 286 2.86 16.67 -10.77
CA LYS A 286 2.68 16.73 -12.23
C LYS A 286 2.92 15.39 -12.91
N GLU A 287 3.86 14.60 -12.38
CA GLU A 287 4.23 13.30 -12.95
C GLU A 287 3.32 12.18 -12.43
N LYS A 288 3.04 11.20 -13.29
CA LYS A 288 2.27 10.01 -12.90
C LYS A 288 3.16 9.03 -12.12
N GLY A 289 2.66 8.59 -10.97
CA GLY A 289 3.28 7.55 -10.15
C GLY A 289 4.23 8.08 -9.09
N MET A 290 4.86 7.15 -8.39
CA MET A 290 5.74 7.39 -7.25
C MET A 290 7.19 7.09 -7.59
N LEU A 291 8.11 7.92 -7.13
CA LEU A 291 9.54 7.69 -7.25
C LEU A 291 9.95 6.45 -6.44
N LEU A 292 10.50 5.44 -7.11
CA LEU A 292 11.00 4.22 -6.48
C LEU A 292 12.32 4.51 -5.72
N LEU A 293 12.41 4.09 -4.47
CA LEU A 293 13.55 4.39 -3.60
C LEU A 293 14.63 3.34 -3.74
N LEU A 294 15.65 3.66 -4.55
CA LEU A 294 16.71 2.73 -4.91
C LEU A 294 17.87 2.67 -3.93
N ASN A 295 17.94 3.58 -2.95
CA ASN A 295 19.04 3.70 -2.00
C ASN A 295 18.64 3.42 -0.53
N SER A 296 17.50 2.74 -0.32
CA SER A 296 16.90 2.54 1.00
C SER A 296 17.26 1.20 1.66
N GLY A 297 18.41 0.61 1.31
CA GLY A 297 18.81 -0.70 1.84
C GLY A 297 17.92 -1.85 1.37
N ILE A 298 17.27 -1.66 0.22
CA ILE A 298 16.41 -2.65 -0.45
C ILE A 298 16.95 -2.84 -1.86
N PHE A 299 17.31 -4.08 -2.18
CA PHE A 299 17.59 -4.50 -3.54
C PHE A 299 16.32 -5.08 -4.15
N TYR A 300 15.95 -4.60 -5.33
CA TYR A 300 14.73 -4.96 -6.02
C TYR A 300 15.01 -5.91 -7.17
N GLU A 301 14.13 -6.88 -7.29
CA GLU A 301 14.03 -7.76 -8.44
C GLU A 301 12.57 -7.80 -8.88
N PHE A 302 12.37 -8.01 -10.16
CA PHE A 302 11.06 -7.92 -10.79
C PHE A 302 10.79 -9.19 -11.55
N ILE A 303 9.56 -9.70 -11.49
CA ILE A 303 9.13 -10.86 -12.29
C ILE A 303 7.91 -10.42 -13.06
N LYS A 304 7.86 -10.61 -14.38
CA LYS A 304 6.67 -10.28 -15.15
C LYS A 304 5.48 -11.08 -14.60
N ALA A 305 4.34 -10.41 -14.39
CA ALA A 305 3.24 -10.99 -13.64
C ALA A 305 2.64 -12.24 -14.30
N ASP A 306 2.66 -12.29 -15.64
CA ASP A 306 2.27 -13.42 -16.48
C ASP A 306 3.27 -14.59 -16.43
N GLU A 307 4.56 -14.31 -16.23
CA GLU A 307 5.60 -15.33 -16.07
C GLU A 307 5.68 -15.87 -14.63
N PHE A 308 5.08 -15.21 -13.63
CA PHE A 308 5.34 -15.48 -12.21
C PHE A 308 5.11 -16.94 -11.76
N PHE A 309 4.11 -17.62 -12.33
CA PHE A 309 3.77 -19.00 -11.96
C PHE A 309 4.45 -20.06 -12.83
N THR A 310 5.37 -19.66 -13.70
CA THR A 310 6.14 -20.61 -14.52
C THR A 310 7.19 -21.35 -13.69
N GLU A 311 7.65 -22.49 -14.20
CA GLU A 311 8.74 -23.24 -13.60
C GLU A 311 10.06 -22.49 -13.87
N ASN A 312 10.50 -21.66 -12.91
CA ASN A 312 11.66 -20.76 -12.97
C ASN A 312 11.41 -19.44 -13.73
N PRO A 313 10.59 -18.54 -13.18
CA PRO A 313 10.38 -17.22 -13.80
C PRO A 313 11.69 -16.43 -13.87
N LYS A 314 11.87 -15.66 -14.94
CA LYS A 314 13.00 -14.72 -15.02
C LYS A 314 12.82 -13.63 -13.97
N ARG A 315 13.88 -13.40 -13.18
CA ARG A 315 13.99 -12.26 -12.25
C ARG A 315 14.83 -11.19 -12.92
N TYR A 316 14.21 -10.06 -13.21
CA TYR A 316 14.77 -8.88 -13.87
C TYR A 316 15.34 -7.93 -12.81
N THR A 317 16.48 -7.33 -13.09
CA THR A 317 17.03 -6.21 -12.30
C THR A 317 16.36 -4.88 -12.69
N ILE A 318 16.63 -3.82 -11.92
CA ILE A 318 16.13 -2.47 -12.23
C ILE A 318 16.51 -1.99 -13.65
N GLY A 319 17.62 -2.46 -14.22
CA GLY A 319 18.09 -2.07 -15.55
C GLY A 319 17.40 -2.80 -16.70
N GLU A 320 16.56 -3.80 -16.42
CA GLU A 320 15.93 -4.69 -17.41
C GLU A 320 14.40 -4.56 -17.46
N VAL A 321 13.82 -3.64 -16.69
CA VAL A 321 12.37 -3.44 -16.64
C VAL A 321 11.87 -2.56 -17.79
N GLU A 322 10.62 -2.76 -18.16
CA GLU A 322 9.96 -2.09 -19.27
C GLU A 322 8.77 -1.24 -18.79
N LEU A 323 8.45 -0.19 -19.54
CA LEU A 323 7.27 0.63 -19.28
C LEU A 323 5.99 -0.17 -19.55
N GLY A 324 4.96 0.05 -18.73
CA GLY A 324 3.64 -0.57 -18.96
C GLY A 324 3.55 -2.06 -18.63
N VAL A 325 4.65 -2.73 -18.30
CA VAL A 325 4.64 -4.14 -17.88
C VAL A 325 4.32 -4.27 -16.39
N ASN A 326 3.45 -5.22 -16.04
CA ASN A 326 3.16 -5.56 -14.66
C ASN A 326 4.24 -6.49 -14.11
N TYR A 327 4.86 -6.11 -13.00
CA TYR A 327 5.89 -6.89 -12.33
C TYR A 327 5.48 -7.23 -10.90
N ALA A 328 5.61 -8.48 -10.49
CA ALA A 328 5.68 -8.85 -9.08
C ALA A 328 6.96 -8.30 -8.46
N LEU A 329 6.84 -7.66 -7.29
CA LEU A 329 7.98 -7.06 -6.59
C LEU A 329 8.63 -8.08 -5.65
N ILE A 330 9.89 -8.40 -5.91
CA ILE A 330 10.72 -9.25 -5.08
C ILE A 330 11.80 -8.37 -4.41
N VAL A 331 12.01 -8.56 -3.11
CA VAL A 331 12.90 -7.70 -2.33
C VAL A 331 13.92 -8.50 -1.53
N SER A 332 15.13 -7.96 -1.49
CA SER A 332 16.14 -8.32 -0.50
C SER A 332 16.50 -7.10 0.32
N THR A 333 16.46 -7.17 1.65
CA THR A 333 16.46 -5.99 2.50
C THR A 333 17.49 -6.08 3.63
N ASN A 334 17.95 -4.92 4.08
CA ASN A 334 18.74 -4.78 5.30
C ASN A 334 17.93 -5.05 6.59
N ALA A 335 16.70 -5.54 6.46
CA ALA A 335 15.91 -6.09 7.55
C ALA A 335 16.01 -7.62 7.64
N GLY A 336 16.67 -8.28 6.68
CA GLY A 336 16.85 -9.73 6.64
C GLY A 336 15.78 -10.48 5.83
N LEU A 337 15.11 -9.82 4.90
CA LEU A 337 14.32 -10.50 3.87
C LEU A 337 15.21 -10.74 2.66
N TRP A 338 15.11 -11.91 2.02
CA TRP A 338 16.00 -12.32 0.93
C TRP A 338 15.20 -13.04 -0.16
N GLY A 339 15.24 -12.52 -1.39
CA GLY A 339 14.42 -13.03 -2.49
C GLY A 339 12.92 -13.03 -2.15
N TYR A 340 12.48 -12.12 -1.28
CA TYR A 340 11.17 -12.19 -0.64
C TYR A 340 10.08 -11.59 -1.54
N ASN A 341 9.05 -12.38 -1.81
CA ASN A 341 7.85 -11.95 -2.49
C ASN A 341 6.91 -11.22 -1.53
N ILE A 342 6.79 -9.90 -1.68
CA ILE A 342 5.88 -9.08 -0.85
C ILE A 342 4.41 -9.26 -1.26
N GLY A 343 4.18 -9.84 -2.44
CA GLY A 343 2.89 -10.14 -3.01
C GLY A 343 2.23 -8.98 -3.76
N ASP A 344 2.82 -7.80 -3.81
CA ASP A 344 2.35 -6.65 -4.59
C ASP A 344 2.91 -6.70 -6.02
N THR A 345 2.13 -6.19 -6.97
CA THR A 345 2.57 -5.93 -8.34
C THR A 345 2.68 -4.43 -8.58
N ILE A 346 3.63 -4.03 -9.43
CA ILE A 346 3.85 -2.65 -9.83
C ILE A 346 3.98 -2.53 -11.35
N GLN A 347 3.80 -1.32 -11.85
CA GLN A 347 4.06 -0.97 -13.25
C GLN A 347 4.91 0.29 -13.32
N PHE A 348 5.93 0.31 -14.18
CA PHE A 348 6.75 1.49 -14.40
C PHE A 348 6.02 2.51 -15.30
N THR A 349 5.94 3.75 -14.81
CA THR A 349 5.41 4.91 -15.54
C THR A 349 6.51 5.79 -16.11
N SER A 350 7.71 5.71 -15.56
CA SER A 350 8.93 6.33 -16.08
C SER A 350 10.15 5.48 -15.72
N LEU A 351 11.18 5.53 -16.57
CA LEU A 351 12.50 4.93 -16.33
C LEU A 351 13.58 5.99 -16.06
N ALA A 352 13.24 7.28 -16.08
CA ALA A 352 14.18 8.37 -15.85
C ALA A 352 13.47 9.61 -15.25
N PRO A 353 13.46 9.77 -13.92
CA PRO A 353 13.79 8.75 -12.92
C PRO A 353 12.74 7.62 -12.89
N TYR A 354 13.09 6.51 -12.25
CA TYR A 354 12.21 5.34 -12.14
C TYR A 354 10.98 5.67 -11.28
N ARG A 355 9.80 5.70 -11.91
CA ARG A 355 8.51 5.91 -11.25
C ARG A 355 7.58 4.73 -11.45
N VAL A 356 6.82 4.42 -10.42
CA VAL A 356 5.97 3.23 -10.35
C VAL A 356 4.58 3.56 -9.86
N ILE A 357 3.60 2.78 -10.30
CA ILE A 357 2.28 2.67 -9.67
C ILE A 357 2.11 1.25 -9.14
N VAL A 358 1.33 1.09 -8.07
CA VAL A 358 0.94 -0.24 -7.58
C VAL A 358 -0.20 -0.73 -8.46
N SER A 359 -0.01 -1.87 -9.14
CA SER A 359 -0.99 -2.44 -10.07
C SER A 359 -1.81 -3.60 -9.46
N GLY A 360 -1.62 -3.90 -8.18
CA GLY A 360 -2.39 -4.91 -7.47
C GLY A 360 -1.52 -5.87 -6.68
N ARG A 361 -1.95 -7.14 -6.62
CA ARG A 361 -1.26 -8.21 -5.90
C ARG A 361 -1.17 -9.47 -6.73
N ILE A 362 -0.01 -10.11 -6.71
CA ILE A 362 0.30 -11.29 -7.54
C ILE A 362 -0.54 -12.53 -7.17
N LYS A 363 -1.02 -12.62 -5.91
CA LYS A 363 -1.92 -13.69 -5.43
C LYS A 363 -3.41 -13.28 -5.41
N HIS A 364 -3.75 -12.04 -5.76
CA HIS A 364 -5.13 -11.57 -5.90
C HIS A 364 -5.41 -11.28 -7.37
N TYR A 365 -5.64 -12.36 -8.09
CA TYR A 365 -6.15 -12.42 -9.45
C TYR A 365 -7.39 -13.32 -9.47
N ILE A 366 -8.31 -13.17 -10.43
CA ILE A 366 -9.29 -14.20 -10.78
C ILE A 366 -8.70 -14.98 -11.96
N SER A 367 -8.49 -16.28 -11.79
CA SER A 367 -8.16 -17.19 -12.90
C SER A 367 -8.98 -18.46 -12.81
N ALA A 368 -10.23 -18.34 -12.35
CA ALA A 368 -11.13 -19.49 -12.27
C ALA A 368 -11.39 -20.10 -13.66
N PHE A 369 -11.14 -19.35 -14.73
CA PHE A 369 -11.39 -19.72 -16.12
C PHE A 369 -10.15 -19.56 -17.03
N GLY A 370 -8.99 -19.19 -16.48
CA GLY A 370 -7.73 -18.97 -17.21
C GLY A 370 -7.45 -17.53 -17.63
N GLU A 371 -8.22 -16.56 -17.13
CA GLU A 371 -8.20 -15.15 -17.53
C GLU A 371 -7.17 -14.28 -16.82
N HIS A 372 -6.65 -14.73 -15.67
CA HIS A 372 -5.67 -14.00 -14.86
C HIS A 372 -6.03 -12.53 -14.56
N VAL A 373 -7.31 -12.23 -14.37
CA VAL A 373 -7.81 -10.87 -14.11
C VAL A 373 -7.24 -10.32 -12.81
N ILE A 374 -6.58 -9.18 -12.85
CA ILE A 374 -5.93 -8.56 -11.68
C ILE A 374 -6.74 -7.40 -11.10
N ALA A 375 -6.44 -7.05 -9.85
CA ALA A 375 -7.18 -6.00 -9.12
C ALA A 375 -7.19 -4.65 -9.86
N ASN A 376 -6.09 -4.25 -10.52
CA ASN A 376 -6.05 -3.00 -11.26
C ASN A 376 -6.97 -2.99 -12.49
N GLU A 377 -7.15 -4.11 -13.18
CA GLU A 377 -8.08 -4.20 -14.32
C GLU A 377 -9.52 -3.99 -13.84
N VAL A 378 -9.86 -4.66 -12.74
CA VAL A 378 -11.15 -4.55 -12.07
C VAL A 378 -11.41 -3.14 -11.53
N GLU A 379 -10.41 -2.50 -10.90
CA GLU A 379 -10.51 -1.12 -10.44
C GLU A 379 -10.62 -0.13 -11.61
N ASN A 380 -9.89 -0.35 -12.70
CA ASN A 380 -9.95 0.51 -13.87
C ASN A 380 -11.28 0.36 -14.61
N ALA A 381 -11.81 -0.86 -14.74
CA ALA A 381 -13.12 -1.09 -15.32
C ALA A 381 -14.23 -0.39 -14.52
N MET A 382 -14.12 -0.40 -13.19
CA MET A 382 -15.01 0.36 -12.33
C MET A 382 -14.88 1.87 -12.55
N ARG A 383 -13.64 2.37 -12.67
CA ARG A 383 -13.36 3.78 -12.92
C ARG A 383 -13.94 4.24 -14.27
N GLU A 384 -13.73 3.47 -15.32
CA GLU A 384 -14.24 3.77 -16.66
C GLU A 384 -15.77 3.72 -16.71
N ALA A 385 -16.39 2.73 -16.09
CA ALA A 385 -17.85 2.58 -16.07
C ALA A 385 -18.58 3.65 -15.25
N THR A 386 -17.89 4.27 -14.29
CA THR A 386 -18.45 5.37 -13.47
C THR A 386 -18.08 6.76 -14.00
N ALA A 387 -17.08 6.87 -14.86
CA ALA A 387 -16.59 8.16 -15.38
C ALA A 387 -17.70 8.92 -16.14
N GLY A 388 -17.91 10.18 -15.77
CA GLY A 388 -18.92 11.04 -16.41
C GLY A 388 -20.37 10.70 -16.04
N THR A 389 -20.60 9.79 -15.10
CA THR A 389 -21.94 9.42 -14.60
C THR A 389 -22.22 10.01 -13.21
N ASN A 390 -23.45 9.85 -12.73
CA ASN A 390 -23.83 10.18 -11.35
C ASN A 390 -23.66 9.01 -10.37
N ILE A 391 -23.12 7.87 -10.83
CA ILE A 391 -22.95 6.66 -10.04
C ILE A 391 -21.87 6.89 -8.99
N VAL A 392 -22.14 6.50 -7.75
CA VAL A 392 -21.19 6.59 -6.65
C VAL A 392 -21.16 5.26 -5.91
N ILE A 393 -19.96 4.73 -5.70
CA ILE A 393 -19.72 3.42 -5.10
C ILE A 393 -19.08 3.61 -3.73
N ASN A 394 -19.60 2.90 -2.73
CA ASN A 394 -19.02 2.85 -1.40
C ASN A 394 -17.86 1.85 -1.34
N GLU A 395 -18.12 0.63 -1.79
CA GLU A 395 -17.17 -0.48 -1.77
C GLU A 395 -17.60 -1.56 -2.77
N PHE A 396 -16.65 -2.36 -3.24
CA PHE A 396 -16.95 -3.49 -4.11
C PHE A 396 -15.91 -4.60 -4.05
N THR A 397 -16.31 -5.81 -4.44
CA THR A 397 -15.45 -6.97 -4.67
C THR A 397 -15.95 -7.80 -5.85
N VAL A 398 -15.08 -8.58 -6.48
CA VAL A 398 -15.41 -9.47 -7.60
C VAL A 398 -15.08 -10.91 -7.26
N ALA A 399 -15.99 -11.83 -7.56
CA ALA A 399 -15.75 -13.25 -7.38
C ALA A 399 -16.25 -14.05 -8.59
N PRO A 400 -15.59 -15.17 -8.95
CA PRO A 400 -16.09 -16.03 -10.00
C PRO A 400 -17.34 -16.78 -9.52
N GLN A 401 -18.29 -16.98 -10.43
CA GLN A 401 -19.36 -17.97 -10.31
C GLN A 401 -19.08 -19.08 -11.31
N ILE A 402 -18.48 -20.17 -10.83
CA ILE A 402 -18.01 -21.28 -11.67
C ILE A 402 -19.18 -22.20 -12.06
N THR A 403 -20.14 -22.39 -11.15
CA THR A 403 -21.24 -23.34 -11.33
C THR A 403 -22.58 -22.63 -11.10
N PRO A 404 -22.98 -21.70 -11.99
CA PRO A 404 -24.25 -21.01 -11.87
C PRO A 404 -25.42 -21.99 -12.01
N ALA A 405 -26.54 -21.70 -11.34
CA ALA A 405 -27.75 -22.52 -11.44
C ALA A 405 -28.30 -22.60 -12.88
N ASN A 406 -28.10 -21.54 -13.67
CA ASN A 406 -28.47 -21.47 -15.08
C ASN A 406 -27.43 -20.65 -15.87
N GLY A 407 -27.13 -21.09 -17.09
CA GLY A 407 -26.27 -20.37 -18.05
C GLY A 407 -24.77 -20.63 -17.87
N LEU A 408 -23.96 -19.83 -18.58
CA LEU A 408 -22.50 -19.91 -18.54
C LEU A 408 -21.93 -19.31 -17.25
N PRO A 409 -20.74 -19.76 -16.80
CA PRO A 409 -20.00 -19.14 -15.71
C PRO A 409 -19.73 -17.64 -15.96
N TYR A 410 -19.52 -16.88 -14.88
CA TYR A 410 -19.36 -15.43 -14.96
C TYR A 410 -18.57 -14.84 -13.81
N HIS A 411 -18.15 -13.58 -13.98
CA HIS A 411 -17.68 -12.75 -12.87
C HIS A 411 -18.85 -12.06 -12.21
N GLU A 412 -19.03 -12.28 -10.91
CA GLU A 412 -20.02 -11.59 -10.11
C GLU A 412 -19.37 -10.39 -9.42
N TRP A 413 -19.88 -9.20 -9.73
CA TRP A 413 -19.46 -7.93 -9.16
C TRP A 413 -20.41 -7.56 -8.04
N LEU A 414 -19.94 -7.68 -6.80
CA LEU A 414 -20.70 -7.31 -5.62
C LEU A 414 -20.40 -5.85 -5.28
N ILE A 415 -21.39 -4.99 -5.41
CA ILE A 415 -21.20 -3.54 -5.33
C ILE A 415 -22.16 -2.94 -4.31
N GLU A 416 -21.61 -2.19 -3.35
CA GLU A 416 -22.37 -1.33 -2.46
C GLU A 416 -22.43 0.08 -3.07
N PHE A 417 -23.61 0.50 -3.49
CA PHE A 417 -23.82 1.80 -4.11
C PHE A 417 -24.18 2.86 -3.06
N GLU A 418 -23.62 4.06 -3.22
CA GLU A 418 -24.16 5.28 -2.61
C GLU A 418 -25.20 5.93 -3.53
N LYS A 419 -24.91 5.96 -4.84
CA LYS A 419 -25.84 6.34 -5.90
C LYS A 419 -25.84 5.27 -6.96
N GLU A 420 -26.99 4.64 -7.15
CA GLU A 420 -27.16 3.54 -8.10
C GLU A 420 -27.16 4.05 -9.55
N PRO A 421 -26.74 3.22 -10.53
CA PRO A 421 -26.98 3.49 -11.93
C PRO A 421 -28.48 3.50 -12.25
N GLU A 422 -28.88 4.35 -13.20
CA GLU A 422 -30.25 4.36 -13.71
C GLU A 422 -30.63 3.04 -14.40
N ASN A 423 -29.64 2.36 -14.98
CA ASN A 423 -29.79 1.07 -15.64
C ASN A 423 -28.59 0.17 -15.29
N ILE A 424 -28.85 -0.94 -14.60
CA ILE A 424 -27.80 -1.83 -14.09
C ILE A 424 -27.17 -2.65 -15.24
N GLU A 425 -27.93 -2.94 -16.29
CA GLU A 425 -27.46 -3.68 -17.45
C GLU A 425 -26.47 -2.85 -18.27
N ILE A 426 -26.75 -1.57 -18.52
CA ILE A 426 -25.81 -0.65 -19.21
C ILE A 426 -24.52 -0.51 -18.41
N PHE A 427 -24.63 -0.43 -17.08
CA PHE A 427 -23.46 -0.35 -16.21
C PHE A 427 -22.63 -1.65 -16.24
N ALA A 428 -23.29 -2.81 -16.26
CA ALA A 428 -22.63 -4.09 -16.43
C ALA A 428 -21.92 -4.19 -17.79
N GLU A 429 -22.55 -3.73 -18.87
CA GLU A 429 -21.93 -3.70 -20.20
C GLU A 429 -20.70 -2.79 -20.26
N ALA A 430 -20.75 -1.62 -19.61
CA ALA A 430 -19.59 -0.73 -19.55
C ALA A 430 -18.40 -1.35 -18.81
N ILE A 431 -18.66 -2.10 -17.73
CA ILE A 431 -17.63 -2.87 -17.01
C ILE A 431 -17.07 -3.98 -17.91
N ASP A 432 -17.95 -4.77 -18.53
CA ASP A 432 -17.56 -5.89 -19.41
C ASP A 432 -16.69 -5.40 -20.57
N ASP A 433 -17.10 -4.33 -21.25
CA ASP A 433 -16.36 -3.72 -22.36
C ASP A 433 -14.98 -3.20 -21.92
N SER A 434 -14.88 -2.62 -20.73
CA SER A 434 -13.59 -2.17 -20.19
C SER A 434 -12.68 -3.36 -19.84
N MET A 435 -13.23 -4.42 -19.23
CA MET A 435 -12.49 -5.63 -18.92
C MET A 435 -11.93 -6.29 -20.18
N ARG A 436 -12.75 -6.42 -21.23
CA ARG A 436 -12.34 -7.00 -22.52
C ARG A 436 -11.25 -6.20 -23.23
N LYS A 437 -11.26 -4.87 -23.12
CA LYS A 437 -10.18 -4.01 -23.66
C LYS A 437 -8.86 -4.17 -22.93
N GLN A 438 -8.91 -4.47 -21.63
CA GLN A 438 -7.72 -4.52 -20.78
C GLN A 438 -7.07 -5.90 -20.74
N ASN A 439 -7.88 -6.96 -20.82
CA ASN A 439 -7.42 -8.32 -20.64
C ASN A 439 -7.86 -9.20 -21.82
N ILE A 440 -6.90 -9.55 -22.68
CA ILE A 440 -7.12 -10.35 -23.90
C ILE A 440 -7.64 -11.76 -23.58
N TYR A 441 -7.20 -12.39 -22.49
CA TYR A 441 -7.69 -13.71 -22.09
C TYR A 441 -9.14 -13.65 -21.64
N TYR A 442 -9.53 -12.60 -20.91
CA TYR A 442 -10.92 -12.35 -20.56
C TYR A 442 -11.79 -12.15 -21.81
N ASP A 443 -11.32 -11.37 -22.80
CA ASP A 443 -12.01 -11.16 -24.08
C ASP A 443 -12.18 -12.45 -24.88
N ASP A 444 -11.16 -13.29 -24.93
CA ASP A 444 -11.20 -14.60 -25.60
C ASP A 444 -12.25 -15.52 -24.96
N LEU A 445 -12.35 -15.53 -23.62
CA LEU A 445 -13.34 -16.35 -22.91
C LEU A 445 -14.78 -15.87 -23.13
N ILE A 446 -15.01 -14.56 -23.22
CA ILE A 446 -16.33 -13.98 -23.54
C ILE A 446 -16.68 -14.27 -25.00
N THR A 447 -15.76 -14.02 -25.93
CA THR A 447 -15.96 -14.24 -27.37
C THR A 447 -16.15 -15.72 -27.71
N GLY A 448 -15.42 -16.60 -27.01
CA GLY A 448 -15.51 -18.04 -27.14
C GLY A 448 -16.74 -18.66 -26.45
N ASN A 449 -17.61 -17.85 -25.83
CA ASN A 449 -18.77 -18.31 -25.04
C ASN A 449 -18.39 -19.31 -23.92
N VAL A 450 -17.20 -19.17 -23.34
CA VAL A 450 -16.79 -19.89 -22.14
C VAL A 450 -17.33 -19.16 -20.90
N LEU A 451 -17.32 -17.82 -20.95
CA LEU A 451 -17.96 -16.95 -19.99
C LEU A 451 -19.13 -16.21 -20.61
N ARG A 452 -20.14 -15.90 -19.79
CA ARG A 452 -21.08 -14.82 -20.11
C ARG A 452 -20.57 -13.50 -19.52
N LYS A 453 -21.17 -12.40 -19.99
CA LYS A 453 -20.91 -11.05 -19.48
C LYS A 453 -21.05 -10.97 -17.96
N VAL A 454 -20.36 -10.01 -17.36
CA VAL A 454 -20.39 -9.74 -15.91
C VAL A 454 -21.82 -9.64 -15.36
N VAL A 455 -21.99 -10.10 -14.12
CA VAL A 455 -23.25 -9.98 -13.38
C VAL A 455 -23.04 -9.08 -12.18
N ILE A 456 -23.91 -8.09 -12.00
CA ILE A 456 -23.85 -7.18 -10.86
C ILE A 456 -24.84 -7.63 -9.78
N SER A 457 -24.32 -7.82 -8.56
CA SER A 457 -25.09 -8.09 -7.35
C SER A 457 -24.99 -6.90 -6.41
N LYS A 458 -26.14 -6.34 -6.05
CA LYS A 458 -26.19 -5.21 -5.12
C LYS A 458 -25.93 -5.69 -3.70
N VAL A 459 -24.99 -5.06 -3.01
CA VAL A 459 -24.73 -5.26 -1.59
C VAL A 459 -25.53 -4.23 -0.81
N SER A 460 -26.15 -4.66 0.29
CA SER A 460 -26.89 -3.78 1.19
C SER A 460 -25.98 -2.68 1.75
N LYS A 461 -26.58 -1.54 2.12
CA LYS A 461 -25.85 -0.45 2.77
C LYS A 461 -25.14 -0.97 4.02
N ASN A 462 -23.85 -0.67 4.14
CA ASN A 462 -22.92 -1.17 5.16
C ASN A 462 -22.58 -2.66 5.11
N GLY A 463 -23.01 -3.42 4.10
CA GLY A 463 -22.78 -4.88 4.04
C GLY A 463 -21.30 -5.27 4.12
N PHE A 464 -20.42 -4.51 3.47
CA PHE A 464 -18.96 -4.71 3.56
C PHE A 464 -18.40 -4.41 4.96
N GLN A 465 -18.93 -3.40 5.63
CA GLN A 465 -18.53 -3.05 7.00
C GLN A 465 -18.97 -4.14 7.99
N GLU A 466 -20.22 -4.60 7.88
CA GLU A 466 -20.77 -5.69 8.69
C GLU A 466 -19.99 -6.99 8.49
N TYR A 467 -19.64 -7.31 7.24
CA TYR A 467 -18.75 -8.44 6.94
C TYR A 467 -17.40 -8.29 7.66
N MET A 468 -16.74 -7.14 7.53
CA MET A 468 -15.44 -6.90 8.20
C MET A 468 -15.54 -6.94 9.73
N LYS A 469 -16.68 -6.52 10.29
CA LYS A 469 -17.00 -6.65 11.72
C LYS A 469 -17.14 -8.11 12.14
N SER A 470 -17.87 -8.92 11.38
CA SER A 470 -18.05 -10.36 11.66
C SER A 470 -16.73 -11.13 11.70
N GLN A 471 -15.75 -10.70 10.90
CA GLN A 471 -14.42 -11.30 10.83
C GLN A 471 -13.47 -10.80 11.93
N GLY A 472 -13.92 -9.90 12.83
CA GLY A 472 -13.06 -9.25 13.83
C GLY A 472 -11.96 -8.38 13.22
N LYS A 473 -12.15 -7.92 11.98
CA LYS A 473 -11.14 -7.20 11.18
C LYS A 473 -11.42 -5.71 11.05
N LEU A 474 -12.55 -5.22 11.58
CA LEU A 474 -12.86 -3.79 11.67
C LEU A 474 -11.77 -3.06 12.48
N GLY A 475 -11.19 -1.98 11.96
CA GLY A 475 -10.17 -1.18 12.66
C GLY A 475 -8.71 -1.63 12.54
N GLY A 476 -8.43 -2.79 11.94
CA GLY A 476 -7.06 -3.20 11.54
C GLY A 476 -6.71 -2.71 10.14
N GLN A 477 -5.42 -2.74 9.72
CA GLN A 477 -4.99 -2.50 8.33
C GLN A 477 -5.47 -3.60 7.33
N ASN A 478 -6.62 -4.20 7.59
CA ASN A 478 -7.23 -5.26 6.81
C ASN A 478 -8.05 -4.60 5.70
N LYS A 479 -7.72 -4.90 4.45
CA LYS A 479 -8.44 -4.41 3.26
C LYS A 479 -9.37 -5.51 2.77
N ILE A 480 -10.53 -5.14 2.24
CA ILE A 480 -11.37 -6.07 1.48
C ILE A 480 -10.67 -6.34 0.15
N PRO A 481 -10.36 -7.60 -0.19
CA PRO A 481 -9.84 -7.94 -1.50
C PRO A 481 -10.77 -7.44 -2.60
N ARG A 482 -10.23 -6.73 -3.59
CA ARG A 482 -10.97 -6.24 -4.78
C ARG A 482 -11.54 -7.37 -5.61
N LEU A 483 -10.88 -8.51 -5.55
CA LEU A 483 -11.31 -9.73 -6.18
C LEU A 483 -10.78 -10.93 -5.39
N SER A 484 -11.42 -12.08 -5.59
CA SER A 484 -11.03 -13.35 -4.99
C SER A 484 -11.24 -14.49 -5.99
N ASN A 485 -10.38 -15.52 -5.92
CA ASN A 485 -10.60 -16.78 -6.62
C ASN A 485 -11.65 -17.67 -5.95
N ASP A 486 -12.01 -17.37 -4.69
CA ASP A 486 -13.07 -18.07 -3.96
C ASP A 486 -14.25 -17.15 -3.66
N ARG A 487 -15.39 -17.76 -3.33
CA ARG A 487 -16.63 -17.05 -3.05
C ARG A 487 -16.85 -16.75 -1.57
N LYS A 488 -15.85 -16.94 -0.69
CA LYS A 488 -16.05 -16.76 0.76
C LYS A 488 -16.51 -15.36 1.13
N ILE A 489 -15.99 -14.34 0.45
CA ILE A 489 -16.43 -12.96 0.66
C ILE A 489 -17.81 -12.76 0.03
N ALA A 490 -17.95 -13.13 -1.24
CA ALA A 490 -19.18 -12.94 -2.02
C ALA A 490 -20.41 -13.58 -1.36
N ASP A 491 -20.28 -14.79 -0.82
CA ASP A 491 -21.38 -15.54 -0.22
C ASP A 491 -21.78 -15.02 1.18
N ASN A 492 -20.94 -14.19 1.81
CA ASN A 492 -21.24 -13.54 3.10
C ASN A 492 -21.73 -12.08 2.95
N LEU A 493 -21.82 -11.56 1.71
CA LEU A 493 -22.29 -10.21 1.40
C LEU A 493 -23.72 -10.18 0.85
N LYS A 494 -24.38 -11.34 0.78
CA LYS A 494 -25.75 -11.51 0.27
C LYS A 494 -26.79 -11.49 1.37
#